data_AF-A0A7X6SNP8-F1
#
_entry.id   AF-A0A7X6SNP8-F1
#
_cell.length_a   1.000
_cell.length_b   1.000
_cell.length_c   1.000
_cell.angle_alpha   90.00
_cell.angle_beta   90.00
_cell.angle_gamma   90.00
#
_symmetry.space_group_name_H-M   'P 1'
#
loop_
_entity.id
_entity.type
_entity.pdbx_description
1 polymer ?
#
loop_
_entity_poly.entity_id
_entity_poly.type
_entity_poly.pdbx_seq_one_letter_code
_entity_poly.pdbx_strand_id
1 'polypeptide(L)'
;MAIIDVVSWTPESNDIYAWKFPHQNLSTYTQLIVNESQEAILFSKGKIIGKFGPGKHTLNTENLPILRNLFGIPFGGKNPFFA
;
A
#
# COMPACT_ATOMS: atom_id res chain seq x y z
N MET A 1 -6.01 -20.28 -1.91
CA MET A 1 -5.97 -18.80 -1.93
C MET A 1 -6.31 -18.34 -0.53
N ALA A 2 -5.43 -17.59 0.13
CA ALA A 2 -5.77 -16.98 1.41
C ALA A 2 -6.75 -15.83 1.17
N ILE A 3 -7.76 -15.70 2.03
CA ILE A 3 -8.76 -14.64 1.96
C ILE A 3 -8.17 -13.31 2.48
N ILE A 4 -7.10 -13.41 3.29
CA ILE A 4 -6.43 -12.32 4.00
C ILE A 4 -4.93 -12.55 3.81
N ASP A 5 -4.24 -11.56 3.25
CA ASP A 5 -2.77 -11.54 3.15
C ASP A 5 -2.19 -10.84 4.38
N VAL A 6 -1.04 -11.31 4.87
CA VAL A 6 -0.29 -10.63 5.94
C VAL A 6 1.04 -10.17 5.37
N VAL A 7 1.31 -8.88 5.48
CA VAL A 7 2.57 -8.25 5.09
C VAL A 7 3.30 -7.83 6.35
N SER A 8 4.44 -8.46 6.59
CA SER A 8 5.38 -8.08 7.65
C SER A 8 6.79 -8.36 7.16
N TRP A 9 7.76 -7.67 7.77
CA TRP A 9 9.17 -7.90 7.48
C TRP A 9 10.03 -7.74 8.73
N THR A 10 10.86 -8.75 8.98
CA THR A 10 11.86 -8.72 10.05
C THR A 10 13.24 -8.81 9.38
N PRO A 11 14.13 -7.81 9.57
CA PRO A 11 15.47 -7.85 9.01
C PRO A 11 16.27 -9.01 9.59
N GLU A 12 17.08 -9.65 8.74
CA GLU A 12 18.09 -10.63 9.17
C GLU A 12 19.36 -9.94 9.71
N SER A 13 19.64 -8.72 9.24
CA SER A 13 20.75 -7.87 9.70
C SER A 13 20.34 -6.40 9.79
N ASN A 14 21.08 -5.62 10.59
CA ASN A 14 20.83 -4.18 10.77
C ASN A 14 21.33 -3.32 9.59
N ASP A 15 21.87 -3.93 8.54
CA ASP A 15 22.49 -3.21 7.41
C ASP A 15 21.48 -2.89 6.29
N ILE A 16 20.22 -3.28 6.46
CA ILE A 16 19.16 -3.09 5.47
C ILE A 16 18.35 -1.84 5.80
N TYR A 17 18.59 -0.76 5.05
CA TYR A 17 17.88 0.51 5.19
C TYR A 17 16.55 0.57 4.41
N ALA A 18 16.46 -0.19 3.31
CA ALA A 18 15.27 -0.22 2.47
C ALA A 18 15.09 -1.63 1.91
N TRP A 19 13.87 -2.15 2.01
CA TRP A 19 13.52 -3.46 1.50
C TRP A 19 12.19 -3.40 0.74
N LYS A 20 12.14 -4.10 -0.40
CA LYS A 20 10.94 -4.18 -1.24
C LYS A 20 10.26 -5.52 -1.00
N PHE A 21 8.97 -5.48 -0.63
CA PHE A 21 8.17 -6.69 -0.50
C PHE A 21 8.11 -7.46 -1.84
N PRO A 22 8.36 -8.78 -1.85
CA PRO A 22 8.54 -9.55 -3.08
C PRO A 22 7.25 -9.70 -3.88
N HIS A 23 6.09 -9.66 -3.24
CA HIS A 23 4.80 -9.79 -3.91
C HIS A 23 4.25 -8.41 -4.30
N GLN A 24 3.75 -8.32 -5.53
CA GLN A 24 3.15 -7.08 -6.06
C GLN A 24 1.63 -7.05 -5.92
N ASN A 25 1.00 -8.20 -5.71
CA ASN A 25 -0.44 -8.32 -5.60
C ASN A 25 -0.81 -8.43 -4.11
N LEU A 26 -1.46 -7.39 -3.58
CA LEU A 26 -1.98 -7.35 -2.22
C LEU A 26 -3.49 -7.37 -2.31
N SER A 27 -4.15 -8.28 -1.58
CA SER A 27 -5.61 -8.31 -1.50
C SER A 27 -6.17 -7.09 -0.76
N THR A 28 -7.44 -6.74 -1.02
CA THR A 28 -8.22 -5.65 -0.39
C THR A 28 -8.35 -5.77 1.14
N TYR A 29 -7.96 -6.91 1.73
CA TYR A 29 -7.95 -7.13 3.19
C TYR A 29 -6.57 -7.49 3.71
N THR A 30 -5.52 -6.97 3.07
CA THR A 30 -4.16 -7.22 3.52
C THR A 30 -3.92 -6.56 4.88
N GLN A 31 -3.40 -7.33 5.83
CA GLN A 31 -2.95 -6.81 7.11
C GLN A 31 -1.45 -6.48 7.04
N LEU A 32 -1.13 -5.20 7.11
CA LEU A 32 0.23 -4.69 7.17
C LEU A 32 0.66 -4.55 8.65
N ILE A 33 1.75 -5.20 9.02
CA ILE A 33 2.35 -5.10 10.35
C ILE A 33 3.72 -4.43 10.20
N VAL A 34 3.86 -3.27 10.81
CA VAL A 34 5.08 -2.46 10.79
C VAL A 34 5.72 -2.52 12.18
N ASN A 35 6.98 -2.94 12.25
CA ASN A 35 7.71 -2.98 13.51
C ASN A 35 8.06 -1.55 13.99
N GLU A 36 8.38 -1.41 15.28
CA GLU A 36 8.61 -0.12 15.94
C GLU A 36 9.71 0.75 15.31
N SER A 37 10.75 0.12 14.75
CA SER A 37 11.87 0.80 14.11
C SER A 37 11.70 0.99 12.59
N GLN A 38 10.52 0.68 12.05
CA GLN A 38 10.28 0.62 10.61
C GLN A 38 9.21 1.62 10.16
N GLU A 39 9.28 1.98 8.88
CA GLU A 39 8.23 2.69 8.18
C GLU A 39 7.94 1.96 6.86
N ALA A 40 6.66 1.74 6.57
CA ALA A 40 6.23 1.08 5.34
C ALA A 40 5.68 2.12 4.36
N ILE A 41 6.18 2.08 3.12
CA ILE A 41 5.75 2.96 2.03
C ILE A 41 5.09 2.13 0.95
N LEU A 42 3.83 2.45 0.64
CA LEU A 42 3.09 1.81 -0.43
C LEU A 42 3.19 2.65 -1.70
N PHE A 43 3.60 2.02 -2.79
CA PHE A 43 3.69 2.64 -4.12
C PHE A 43 2.63 2.08 -5.05
N SER A 44 2.04 2.95 -5.87
CA SER A 44 1.20 2.56 -7.00
C SER A 44 1.46 3.50 -8.17
N LYS A 45 1.64 2.93 -9.37
CA LYS A 45 1.92 3.68 -10.61
C LYS A 45 3.06 4.71 -10.47
N GLY A 46 4.10 4.35 -9.73
CA GLY A 46 5.26 5.22 -9.50
C GLY A 46 5.03 6.37 -8.50
N LYS A 47 3.88 6.42 -7.84
CA LYS A 47 3.57 7.41 -6.79
C LYS A 47 3.44 6.74 -5.43
N ILE A 48 3.86 7.45 -4.38
CA ILE A 48 3.57 7.05 -3.01
C ILE A 48 2.08 7.26 -2.77
N ILE A 49 1.40 6.20 -2.34
CA ILE A 49 -0.04 6.24 -2.05
C ILE A 49 -0.37 6.02 -0.58
N GLY A 50 0.62 5.61 0.23
CA GLY A 50 0.47 5.44 1.66
C GLY A 50 1.81 5.39 2.37
N LYS A 51 1.84 5.93 3.58
CA LYS A 51 2.97 5.89 4.50
C LYS A 51 2.46 5.42 5.85
N PHE A 52 3.01 4.33 6.35
CA PHE A 52 2.53 3.65 7.54
C PHE A 52 3.66 3.55 8.56
N GLY A 53 3.45 4.16 9.72
CA GLY A 53 4.36 4.02 10.87
C GLY A 53 4.12 2.71 11.62
N PRO A 54 4.79 2.52 12.77
CA PRO A 54 4.67 1.32 13.60
C PRO A 54 3.23 0.93 13.93
N GLY A 55 2.97 -0.39 13.98
CA GLY A 55 1.69 -0.95 14.38
C GLY A 55 1.03 -1.81 13.29
N LYS A 56 -0.26 -2.11 13.51
CA LYS A 56 -1.08 -2.92 12.60
C LYS A 56 -1.99 -2.02 11.78
N HIS A 57 -1.96 -2.17 10.47
CA HIS A 57 -2.74 -1.41 9.51
C HIS A 57 -3.49 -2.37 8.58
N THR A 58 -4.74 -2.05 8.28
CA THR A 58 -5.51 -2.80 7.28
C THR A 58 -5.48 -2.03 5.97
N LEU A 59 -4.87 -2.62 4.95
CA LEU A 59 -4.83 -2.05 3.61
C LEU A 59 -6.14 -2.39 2.92
N ASN A 60 -7.05 -1.42 2.89
CA ASN A 60 -8.25 -1.47 2.08
C ASN A 60 -8.06 -0.60 0.83
N THR A 61 -8.32 -1.15 -0.34
CA THR A 61 -8.34 -0.46 -1.64
C THR A 61 -9.26 0.77 -1.61
N GLU A 62 -10.30 0.77 -0.77
CA GLU A 62 -11.19 1.92 -0.54
C GLU A 62 -10.60 2.99 0.39
N ASN A 63 -9.72 2.62 1.32
CA ASN A 63 -9.06 3.54 2.27
C ASN A 63 -7.82 4.23 1.67
N LEU A 64 -7.41 3.85 0.47
CA LEU A 64 -6.37 4.53 -0.30
C LEU A 64 -7.07 5.54 -1.23
N PRO A 65 -7.17 6.83 -0.85
CA PRO A 65 -7.98 7.82 -1.57
C PRO A 65 -7.57 7.99 -3.05
N ILE A 66 -6.35 7.57 -3.42
CA ILE A 66 -5.84 7.63 -4.80
C ILE A 66 -6.31 6.44 -5.65
N LEU A 67 -6.55 5.25 -5.07
CA LEU A 67 -7.06 4.09 -5.81
C LEU A 67 -8.57 4.18 -6.06
N ARG A 68 -9.30 4.86 -5.17
CA ARG A 68 -10.73 5.16 -5.34
C ARG A 68 -11.01 6.08 -6.55
N ASN A 69 -10.08 6.98 -6.89
CA ASN A 69 -10.20 7.82 -8.09
C ASN A 69 -9.99 7.06 -9.41
N LEU A 70 -9.47 5.83 -9.38
CA LEU A 70 -9.21 5.06 -10.58
C LEU A 70 -10.31 4.04 -10.91
N PHE A 71 -11.12 3.64 -9.92
CA PHE A 71 -12.20 2.68 -10.12
C PHE A 71 -13.49 3.11 -9.41
N GLY A 72 -14.35 3.77 -10.20
CA GLY A 72 -15.68 4.28 -9.84
C GLY A 72 -15.77 5.74 -10.28
N ILE A 73 -16.55 6.18 -11.27
CA ILE A 73 -17.85 5.73 -11.76
C ILE A 73 -18.01 6.25 -13.22
N PRO A 74 -18.81 5.61 -14.09
CA PRO A 74 -19.21 6.11 -15.42
C PRO A 74 -20.05 7.41 -15.37
N PHE A 75 -19.43 8.54 -15.03
CA PHE A 75 -20.04 9.86 -15.12
C PHE A 75 -19.27 10.79 -16.06
N GLY A 76 -19.67 10.75 -17.33
CA GLY A 76 -19.87 11.95 -18.14
C GLY A 76 -18.70 12.91 -18.31
N GLY A 77 -17.61 12.41 -18.90
CA GLY A 77 -16.58 13.17 -19.62
C GLY A 77 -16.47 14.68 -19.36
N LYS A 78 -15.50 15.08 -18.54
CA LYS A 78 -14.68 16.30 -18.72
C LYS A 78 -13.43 16.19 -17.86
N ASN A 79 -12.30 16.05 -18.55
CA ASN A 79 -10.96 16.03 -17.99
C ASN A 79 -10.48 17.48 -17.82
N PRO A 80 -10.12 17.91 -16.60
CA PRO A 80 -8.97 18.80 -16.47
C PRO A 80 -8.16 18.33 -15.24
N PHE A 81 -6.88 17.97 -15.34
CA PHE A 81 -5.78 18.84 -15.69
C PHE A 81 -4.54 17.98 -15.96
N PHE A 82 -3.76 18.39 -16.96
CA PHE A 82 -2.33 18.08 -17.03
C PHE A 82 -1.58 18.99 -16.05
N ALA A 83 -0.78 18.39 -15.16
CA ALA A 83 0.51 18.84 -14.64
C ALA A 83 1.07 17.74 -13.74
#